data_AF-A0A7V0NI79-F1
#
_entry.id   AF-A0A7V0NI79-F1
#
_cell.length_a   1.000
_cell.length_b   1.000
_cell.length_c   1.000
_cell.angle_alpha   90.00
_cell.angle_beta   90.00
_cell.angle_gamma   90.00
#
_symmetry.space_group_name_H-M   'P 1'
#
loop_
_entity.id
_entity.type
_entity.pdbx_description
1 polymer ?
#
loop_
_entity_poly.entity_id
_entity_poly.type
_entity_poly.pdbx_seq_one_letter_code
_entity_poly.pdbx_strand_id
1 'polypeptide(L)'
;VFLRWFIGLLEAFSFRTFWWLMLILSSLATLATVYYILQLRAGWLAIVLWILFALVLGGWYVKGNRLWERNLGIVMVPKLDARSEPSGDAEIVFTVHAGTRVAIKEHRLGWYRIILENGSSGWVPDSTVARVIPENPSQLIWKGGGGG
;
A
#
# COMPACT_ATOMS: atom_id res chain seq x y z
N VAL A 1 18.15 -6.23 -40.92
CA VAL A 1 16.98 -5.74 -41.70
C VAL A 1 15.67 -6.02 -40.96
N PHE A 2 15.38 -7.27 -40.60
CA PHE A 2 14.19 -7.66 -39.81
C PHE A 2 14.02 -6.88 -38.49
N LEU A 3 15.08 -6.72 -37.70
CA LEU A 3 15.02 -5.99 -36.42
C LEU A 3 14.58 -4.51 -36.57
N ARG A 4 14.97 -3.84 -37.67
CA ARG A 4 14.62 -2.42 -37.89
C ARG A 4 13.16 -2.26 -38.31
N TRP A 5 12.63 -3.22 -39.07
CA TRP A 5 11.22 -3.30 -39.40
C TRP A 5 10.37 -3.59 -38.15
N PHE A 6 10.82 -4.53 -37.31
CA PHE A 6 10.13 -4.93 -36.09
C PHE A 6 10.02 -3.79 -35.07
N ILE A 7 11.09 -3.01 -34.90
CA ILE A 7 11.09 -1.86 -33.98
C ILE A 7 10.17 -0.75 -34.50
N GLY A 8 10.16 -0.46 -35.81
CA GLY A 8 9.25 0.53 -36.39
C GLY A 8 7.76 0.14 -36.28
N LEU A 9 7.46 -1.16 -36.30
CA LEU A 9 6.12 -1.67 -36.00
C LEU A 9 5.73 -1.45 -34.53
N LEU A 10 6.67 -1.68 -33.60
CA LEU A 10 6.44 -1.50 -32.17
C LEU A 10 6.24 -0.03 -31.78
N GLU A 11 6.91 0.89 -32.48
CA GLU A 11 6.76 2.34 -32.28
C GLU A 11 5.40 2.89 -32.74
N ALA A 12 4.68 2.18 -33.62
CA ALA A 12 3.34 2.58 -34.06
C ALA A 12 2.26 2.39 -32.96
N PHE A 13 2.54 1.62 -31.90
CA PHE A 13 1.60 1.34 -30.84
C PHE A 13 1.81 2.27 -29.63
N SER A 14 0.83 3.13 -29.34
CA SER A 14 0.83 3.96 -28.13
C SER A 14 0.79 3.11 -26.86
N PHE A 15 1.50 3.53 -25.81
CA PHE A 15 1.54 2.86 -24.50
C PHE A 15 0.14 2.57 -23.91
N ARG A 16 -0.86 3.40 -24.22
CA ARG A 16 -2.25 3.16 -23.77
C ARG A 16 -2.90 1.97 -24.48
N THR A 17 -2.62 1.75 -25.77
CA THR A 17 -3.18 0.64 -26.55
C THR A 17 -2.63 -0.71 -26.09
N PHE A 18 -1.39 -0.73 -25.60
CA PHE A 18 -0.78 -1.93 -25.01
C PHE A 18 -1.54 -2.46 -23.81
N TRP A 19 -2.08 -1.58 -22.96
CA TRP A 19 -2.83 -1.99 -21.77
C TRP A 19 -4.12 -2.74 -22.13
N TRP A 20 -4.87 -2.23 -23.11
CA TRP A 20 -6.08 -2.90 -23.60
C TRP A 20 -5.76 -4.19 -24.34
N LEU A 21 -4.68 -4.21 -25.11
CA LEU A 21 -4.24 -5.39 -25.85
C LEU A 21 -3.81 -6.53 -24.90
N MET A 22 -3.08 -6.21 -23.83
CA MET A 22 -2.70 -7.19 -22.80
C MET A 22 -3.92 -7.74 -22.05
N LEU A 23 -4.92 -6.90 -21.78
CA LEU A 23 -6.15 -7.32 -21.10
C LEU A 23 -6.98 -8.26 -21.99
N ILE A 24 -7.15 -7.91 -23.27
CA ILE A 24 -7.85 -8.74 -24.26
C ILE A 24 -7.12 -10.07 -24.48
N LEU A 25 -5.80 -10.04 -24.59
CA LEU A 25 -4.98 -11.23 -24.76
C LEU A 25 -5.07 -12.16 -23.54
N SER A 26 -5.05 -11.59 -22.33
CA SER A 26 -5.25 -12.33 -21.08
C SER A 26 -6.64 -12.98 -21.05
N SER A 27 -7.70 -12.23 -21.39
CA SER A 27 -9.06 -12.76 -21.50
C SER A 27 -9.14 -13.90 -22.52
N LEU A 28 -8.49 -13.76 -23.68
CA LEU A 28 -8.51 -14.78 -24.71
C LEU A 28 -7.74 -16.05 -24.30
N ALA A 29 -6.63 -15.90 -23.58
CA ALA A 29 -5.87 -17.03 -23.02
C ALA A 29 -6.68 -17.79 -21.96
N THR A 30 -7.47 -17.08 -21.14
CA THR A 30 -8.37 -17.74 -20.18
C THR A 30 -9.49 -18.52 -20.88
N LEU A 31 -10.05 -17.99 -21.96
CA LEU A 31 -11.08 -18.69 -22.73
C LEU A 31 -10.52 -19.92 -23.46
N ALA A 32 -9.32 -19.82 -24.03
CA ALA A 32 -8.64 -20.94 -24.67
C ALA A 32 -8.27 -22.06 -23.69
N THR A 33 -7.82 -21.72 -22.48
CA THR A 33 -7.54 -22.70 -21.43
C THR A 33 -8.82 -23.35 -20.92
N VAL A 34 -9.90 -22.60 -20.71
CA VAL A 34 -11.22 -23.17 -20.36
C VAL A 34 -11.72 -24.10 -21.47
N TYR A 35 -11.62 -23.71 -22.75
CA TYR A 35 -11.98 -24.55 -23.88
C TYR A 35 -11.17 -25.86 -23.93
N TYR A 36 -9.86 -25.79 -23.74
CA TYR A 36 -8.99 -26.97 -23.68
C TYR A 36 -9.35 -27.89 -22.49
N ILE A 37 -9.76 -27.29 -21.36
CA ILE A 37 -10.23 -28.00 -20.16
C ILE A 37 -11.67 -28.52 -20.29
N LEU A 38 -12.45 -28.05 -21.26
CA LEU A 38 -13.74 -28.67 -21.64
C LEU A 38 -13.52 -29.86 -22.60
N GLN A 39 -12.44 -29.83 -23.39
CA GLN A 39 -12.01 -30.94 -24.24
C GLN A 39 -11.35 -32.08 -23.44
N LEU A 40 -10.58 -31.74 -22.41
CA LEU A 40 -10.09 -32.69 -21.42
C LEU A 40 -11.20 -32.93 -20.41
N ARG A 41 -11.65 -34.16 -20.18
CA ARG A 41 -12.67 -34.51 -19.17
C ARG A 41 -12.15 -34.31 -17.72
N ALA A 42 -11.61 -33.14 -17.39
CA ALA A 42 -10.90 -32.78 -16.17
C ALA A 42 -11.29 -31.36 -15.68
N GLY A 43 -12.52 -30.93 -15.96
CA GLY A 43 -13.05 -29.62 -15.57
C GLY A 43 -12.96 -29.29 -14.07
N TRP A 44 -12.88 -30.31 -13.21
CA TRP A 44 -12.71 -30.14 -11.78
C TRP A 44 -11.36 -29.51 -11.40
N LEU A 45 -10.28 -29.76 -12.16
CA LEU A 45 -8.96 -29.15 -11.91
C LEU A 45 -8.97 -27.64 -12.16
N ALA A 46 -9.71 -27.15 -13.17
CA ALA A 46 -9.87 -25.73 -13.41
C ALA A 46 -10.58 -25.02 -12.27
N ILE A 47 -11.64 -25.62 -11.73
CA ILE A 47 -12.40 -25.06 -10.61
C ILE A 47 -11.50 -24.94 -9.38
N VAL A 48 -10.69 -25.96 -9.08
CA VAL A 48 -9.71 -25.94 -7.98
C VAL A 48 -8.67 -24.82 -8.18
N LEU A 49 -8.14 -24.66 -9.40
CA LEU A 49 -7.18 -23.60 -9.69
C LEU A 49 -7.80 -22.18 -9.62
N TRP A 50 -9.07 -22.03 -10.01
CA TRP A 50 -9.78 -20.76 -9.93
C TRP A 50 -10.10 -20.37 -8.48
N ILE A 51 -10.47 -21.36 -7.65
CA ILE A 51 -10.64 -21.17 -6.21
C ILE A 51 -9.30 -20.80 -5.55
N LEU A 52 -8.21 -21.47 -5.92
CA LEU A 52 -6.87 -21.11 -5.43
C LEU A 52 -6.49 -19.67 -5.83
N PHE A 53 -6.75 -19.27 -7.07
CA PHE A 53 -6.52 -17.90 -7.53
C PHE A 53 -7.37 -16.88 -6.75
N ALA A 54 -8.65 -17.18 -6.51
CA ALA A 54 -9.54 -16.34 -5.72
C ALA A 54 -9.09 -16.21 -4.26
N LEU A 55 -8.56 -17.29 -3.65
CA LEU A 55 -8.02 -17.26 -2.30
C LEU A 55 -6.75 -16.40 -2.19
N VAL A 56 -5.88 -16.43 -3.20
CA VAL A 56 -4.70 -15.55 -3.26
C VAL A 56 -5.12 -14.08 -3.36
N LEU A 57 -6.12 -13.76 -4.17
CA LEU A 57 -6.68 -12.42 -4.27
C LEU A 57 -7.37 -11.96 -2.97
N GLY A 58 -8.15 -12.84 -2.34
CA GLY A 58 -8.80 -12.56 -1.05
C GLY A 58 -7.80 -12.33 0.08
N GLY A 59 -6.70 -13.10 0.12
CA GLY A 59 -5.61 -12.90 1.07
C GLY A 59 -4.92 -11.54 0.90
N TRP A 60 -4.79 -11.05 -0.34
CA TRP A 60 -4.27 -9.71 -0.61
C TRP A 60 -5.21 -8.61 -0.11
N TYR A 61 -6.52 -8.78 -0.31
CA TYR A 61 -7.55 -7.85 0.15
C TYR A 61 -7.58 -7.69 1.67
N VAL A 62 -7.47 -8.80 2.42
CA VAL A 62 -7.51 -8.79 3.90
C VAL A 62 -6.29 -8.10 4.53
N LYS A 63 -5.20 -7.91 3.79
CA LYS A 63 -3.94 -7.34 4.32
C LYS A 63 -4.01 -5.83 4.60
N GLY A 64 -5.01 -5.10 4.10
CA GLY A 64 -5.12 -3.63 4.23
C GLY A 64 -5.39 -3.11 5.64
N ASN A 65 -6.16 -3.84 6.46
CA ASN A 65 -6.75 -3.25 7.67
C ASN A 65 -5.91 -3.40 8.95
N ARG A 66 -4.85 -4.24 8.94
CA ARG A 66 -4.06 -4.56 10.16
C ARG A 66 -3.13 -3.45 10.66
N LEU A 67 -2.94 -2.38 9.88
CA LEU A 67 -2.04 -1.29 10.26
C LEU A 67 -2.66 -0.32 11.28
N TRP A 68 -3.98 -0.32 11.42
CA TRP A 68 -4.73 0.61 12.26
C TRP A 68 -4.65 0.32 13.76
N GLU A 69 -4.57 -0.96 14.15
CA GLU A 69 -4.77 -1.34 15.54
C GLU A 69 -3.53 -1.22 16.42
N ARG A 70 -2.33 -1.07 15.84
CA ARG A 70 -1.07 -1.24 16.60
C ARG A 70 -0.38 0.04 17.03
N ASN A 71 -0.53 1.15 16.32
CA ASN A 71 0.19 2.39 16.61
C ASN A 71 -0.65 3.60 16.20
N LEU A 72 -1.57 4.00 17.07
CA LEU A 72 -2.42 5.18 16.84
C LEU A 72 -1.71 6.45 17.32
N GLY A 73 -1.91 7.54 16.58
CA GLY A 73 -1.47 8.88 16.93
C GLY A 73 -2.57 9.91 16.69
N ILE A 74 -2.49 11.04 17.39
CA ILE A 74 -3.35 12.20 17.20
C ILE A 74 -2.48 13.36 16.72
N VAL A 75 -2.95 14.04 15.68
CA VAL A 75 -2.32 15.26 15.17
C VAL A 75 -2.56 16.41 16.15
N MET A 76 -1.49 17.02 16.65
CA MET A 76 -1.55 18.10 17.64
C MET A 76 -1.48 19.51 17.01
N VAL A 77 -1.05 19.59 15.74
CA VAL A 77 -0.86 20.86 15.04
C VAL A 77 -2.12 21.25 14.26
N PRO A 78 -2.53 22.54 14.24
CA PRO A 78 -3.75 23.00 13.54
C PRO A 78 -3.80 22.61 12.05
N LYS A 79 -2.63 22.57 11.41
CA LYS A 79 -2.44 22.17 10.03
C LYS A 79 -1.15 21.36 9.94
N LEU A 80 -1.26 20.15 9.42
CA LEU A 80 -0.13 19.26 9.21
C LEU A 80 -0.13 18.81 7.75
N ASP A 81 0.92 19.18 7.03
CA ASP A 81 1.12 18.81 5.63
C ASP A 81 1.91 17.51 5.56
N ALA A 82 1.30 16.46 5.00
CA ALA A 82 1.92 15.17 4.81
C ALA A 82 2.57 15.08 3.42
N ARG A 83 3.82 14.63 3.39
CA ARG A 83 4.68 14.63 2.21
C ARG A 83 4.87 13.25 1.60
N SER A 84 5.30 13.20 0.34
CA SER A 84 5.54 11.95 -0.38
C SER A 84 6.75 11.19 0.15
N GLU A 85 7.75 11.91 0.65
CA GLU A 85 9.02 11.40 1.15
C GLU A 85 9.39 12.05 2.50
N PRO A 86 10.26 11.42 3.31
CA PRO A 86 10.75 11.96 4.58
C PRO A 86 11.79 13.07 4.34
N SER A 87 11.40 14.11 3.60
CA SER A 87 12.24 15.25 3.25
C SER A 87 11.44 16.56 3.30
N GLY A 88 12.09 17.64 3.72
CA GLY A 88 11.51 18.98 3.76
C GLY A 88 11.25 19.61 2.39
N ASP A 89 11.79 19.03 1.31
CA ASP A 89 11.61 19.50 -0.07
C ASP A 89 10.61 18.63 -0.86
N ALA A 90 10.09 17.57 -0.25
CA ALA A 90 9.16 16.65 -0.91
C ALA A 90 7.76 17.28 -1.10
N GLU A 91 7.07 16.87 -2.16
CA GLU A 91 5.73 17.34 -2.49
C GLU A 91 4.72 16.98 -1.39
N ILE A 92 3.81 17.92 -1.10
CA ILE A 92 2.69 17.71 -0.17
C ILE A 92 1.62 16.87 -0.87
N VAL A 93 1.35 15.70 -0.32
CA VAL A 93 0.38 14.74 -0.86
C VAL A 93 -1.02 15.00 -0.31
N PHE A 94 -1.11 15.42 0.96
CA PHE A 94 -2.37 15.84 1.58
C PHE A 94 -2.12 16.65 2.85
N THR A 95 -3.14 17.36 3.31
CA THR A 95 -3.11 18.11 4.57
C THR A 95 -4.12 17.52 5.54
N VAL A 96 -3.73 17.42 6.81
CA VAL A 96 -4.58 17.00 7.93
C VAL A 96 -4.66 18.10 8.98
N HIS A 97 -5.77 18.10 9.74
CA HIS A 97 -6.03 19.06 10.80
C HIS A 97 -5.88 18.43 12.19
N ALA A 98 -5.72 19.28 13.21
CA ALA A 98 -5.66 18.87 14.60
C ALA A 98 -6.86 17.98 14.99
N GLY A 99 -6.60 17.00 15.85
CA GLY A 99 -7.62 16.05 16.31
C GLY A 99 -7.89 14.88 15.35
N THR A 100 -7.25 14.86 14.17
CA THR A 100 -7.33 13.72 13.26
C THR A 100 -6.59 12.51 13.84
N ARG A 101 -7.25 11.36 13.86
CA ARG A 101 -6.64 10.08 14.23
C ARG A 101 -5.88 9.53 13.04
N VAL A 102 -4.65 9.10 13.28
CA VAL A 102 -3.77 8.57 12.24
C VAL A 102 -3.07 7.31 12.74
N ALA A 103 -2.79 6.38 11.83
CA ALA A 103 -1.99 5.20 12.13
C ALA A 103 -0.52 5.47 11.77
N ILE A 104 0.39 5.27 12.71
CA ILE A 104 1.84 5.41 12.51
C ILE A 104 2.39 4.07 12.02
N LYS A 105 2.83 4.01 10.77
CA LYS A 105 3.34 2.77 10.14
C LYS A 105 4.85 2.59 10.32
N GLU A 106 5.60 3.66 10.21
CA GLU A 106 7.07 3.64 10.17
C GLU A 106 7.64 4.91 10.78
N HIS A 107 8.84 4.82 11.35
CA HIS A 107 9.63 5.96 11.82
C HIS A 107 11.01 5.91 11.16
N ARG A 108 11.42 7.00 10.50
CA ARG A 108 12.71 7.10 9.83
C ARG A 108 13.22 8.53 9.89
N LEU A 109 14.47 8.72 10.34
CA LEU A 109 15.18 10.01 10.27
C LEU A 109 14.38 11.20 10.85
N GLY A 110 13.61 10.99 11.92
CA GLY A 110 12.76 12.03 12.52
C GLY A 110 11.41 12.26 11.83
N TRP A 111 11.02 11.36 10.91
CA TRP A 111 9.74 11.40 10.22
C TRP A 111 8.90 10.17 10.56
N TYR A 112 7.61 10.40 10.81
CA TYR A 112 6.60 9.36 10.88
C TYR A 112 5.89 9.21 9.55
N ARG A 113 5.76 7.97 9.09
CA ARG A 113 4.84 7.64 8.00
C ARG A 113 3.47 7.37 8.60
N ILE A 114 2.53 8.27 8.34
CA ILE A 114 1.15 8.16 8.79
C ILE A 114 0.24 7.64 7.68
N ILE A 115 -0.82 6.94 8.08
CA ILE A 115 -1.93 6.53 7.21
C ILE A 115 -3.21 7.14 7.77
N LEU A 116 -4.09 7.63 6.90
CA LEU A 116 -5.46 8.10 7.16
C LEU A 116 -6.50 7.01 6.90
N GLU A 117 -7.64 7.05 7.58
CA GLU A 117 -8.67 5.99 7.55
C GLU A 117 -9.15 5.65 6.13
N ASN A 118 -9.05 6.62 5.21
CA ASN A 118 -9.33 6.48 3.79
C ASN A 118 -8.26 5.70 2.98
N GLY A 119 -7.17 5.26 3.60
CA GLY A 119 -6.04 4.57 2.97
C GLY A 119 -4.92 5.48 2.45
N SER A 120 -5.06 6.81 2.52
CA SER A 120 -4.00 7.75 2.12
C SER A 120 -2.80 7.65 3.07
N SER A 121 -1.57 7.64 2.54
CA SER A 121 -0.35 7.56 3.34
C SER A 121 0.63 8.68 3.01
N GLY A 122 1.29 9.25 4.01
CA GLY A 122 2.26 10.32 3.83
C GLY A 122 3.23 10.43 5.01
N TRP A 123 4.29 11.22 4.82
CA TRP A 123 5.34 11.45 5.82
C TRP A 123 5.12 12.78 6.53
N VAL A 124 5.25 12.78 7.84
CA VAL A 124 5.11 13.96 8.70
C VAL A 124 6.25 13.99 9.72
N PRO A 125 6.68 15.17 10.19
CA PRO A 125 7.70 15.24 11.23
C PRO A 125 7.21 14.59 12.52
N ASP A 126 8.08 13.86 13.21
CA ASP A 126 7.74 13.14 14.44
C ASP A 126 7.16 14.04 15.55
N SER A 127 7.67 15.26 15.66
CA SER A 127 7.24 16.30 16.60
C SER A 127 5.78 16.75 16.44
N THR A 128 5.11 16.42 15.33
CA THR A 128 3.76 16.91 15.02
C THR A 128 2.63 15.96 15.43
N VAL A 129 2.96 14.69 15.72
CA VAL A 129 1.99 13.63 16.04
C VAL A 129 2.28 13.06 17.41
N ALA A 130 1.30 13.13 18.31
CA ALA A 130 1.38 12.49 19.61
C ALA A 130 0.85 11.06 19.52
N ARG A 131 1.64 10.07 19.94
CA ARG A 131 1.23 8.65 19.98
C ARG A 131 0.23 8.42 21.13
N VAL A 132 -0.81 7.62 20.90
CA VAL A 132 -1.92 7.37 21.85
C VAL A 132 -1.69 6.14 22.75
N ILE A 133 -0.53 5.50 22.71
CA ILE A 133 -0.24 4.25 23.48
C ILE A 133 0.86 4.54 24.52
N PRO A 134 0.72 4.06 25.79
CA PRO A 134 1.36 4.65 26.96
C PRO A 134 2.89 4.56 26.89
N GLU A 135 3.53 5.70 27.14
CA GLU A 135 4.92 5.74 27.55
C GLU A 135 5.11 4.76 28.70
N ASN A 136 6.04 3.84 28.54
CA ASN A 136 6.36 2.78 29.48
C ASN A 136 6.45 3.32 30.93
N PRO A 137 5.49 3.01 31.83
CA PRO A 137 5.47 3.59 33.18
C PRO A 137 6.68 3.18 34.03
N SER A 138 7.45 2.16 33.62
CA SER A 138 8.65 1.73 34.34
C SER A 138 9.83 2.73 34.27
N GLN A 139 9.80 3.71 33.36
CA GLN A 139 10.82 4.78 33.35
C GLN A 139 10.51 5.95 34.28
N LEU A 140 9.28 6.08 34.80
CA LEU A 140 8.90 7.14 35.74
C LEU A 140 9.32 6.83 37.19
N ILE A 141 9.55 5.56 37.55
CA ILE A 141 9.84 5.14 38.93
C ILE A 141 11.29 5.47 39.36
N TRP A 142 12.26 5.48 38.45
CA TRP A 142 13.70 5.52 38.83
C TRP A 142 14.32 6.92 38.92
N LYS A 143 13.59 8.00 38.59
CA LYS A 143 14.14 9.37 38.61
C LYS A 143 13.96 10.12 39.94
N GLY A 144 13.40 9.48 40.98
CA GLY A 144 13.00 10.12 42.23
C GLY A 144 13.69 9.65 43.52
N GLY A 145 14.68 8.75 43.47
CA GLY A 145 15.29 8.17 44.68
C GLY A 145 16.81 8.19 44.64
N GLY A 146 17.43 9.33 44.96
CA GLY A 146 18.88 9.47 45.05
C GLY A 146 19.28 10.80 45.67
N GLY A 147 19.28 10.85 47.00
CA GLY A 147 19.69 12.02 47.77
C GLY A 147 19.30 11.89 49.24
N GLY A 148 19.95 10.95 49.93
CA GLY A 148 20.05 10.93 51.39
C GLY A 148 21.36 11.59 51.81
#